data_AF-A0A2T9XSL0-F1
#
_entry.id   AF-A0A2T9XSL0-F1
#
_cell.length_a   1.000
_cell.length_b   1.000
_cell.length_c   1.000
_cell.angle_alpha   90.00
_cell.angle_beta   90.00
_cell.angle_gamma   90.00
#
_symmetry.space_group_name_H-M   'P 1'
#
loop_
_entity.id
_entity.type
_entity.pdbx_description
1 polymer ?
#
loop_
_entity_poly.entity_id
_entity_poly.type
_entity_poly.pdbx_seq_one_letter_code
_entity_poly.pdbx_strand_id
1 'polypeptide(L)'
;MMMVVPELGAVVRALLPVQLTGGHTVTFGVMVGVHADDLKRAFDSWWAPDYANLKFGGRLANALPTWQVLGAPVSLAVTDPDATPFCVASTDSGLQSVLASEWDHELVLAALPT
;
A
#
# COMPACT_ATOMS: atom_id res chain seq x y z
N MET A 1 3.86 -7.80 7.67
CA MET A 1 4.35 -9.12 7.18
C MET A 1 5.14 -8.87 5.90
N MET A 2 6.37 -9.37 5.85
CA MET A 2 7.32 -9.29 4.72
C MET A 2 7.57 -10.70 4.21
N MET A 3 7.66 -10.90 2.89
CA MET A 3 7.89 -12.22 2.30
C MET A 3 8.83 -12.10 1.11
N VAL A 4 9.66 -13.15 0.89
CA VAL A 4 10.38 -13.34 -0.36
C VAL A 4 9.65 -14.44 -1.11
N VAL A 5 9.12 -14.11 -2.28
CA VAL A 5 8.40 -15.08 -3.12
C VAL A 5 9.35 -15.53 -4.23
N PRO A 6 9.57 -16.85 -4.40
CA PRO A 6 10.33 -17.37 -5.54
C PRO A 6 9.78 -16.77 -6.84
N GLU A 7 10.67 -16.32 -7.73
CA GLU A 7 10.36 -15.66 -9.02
C GLU A 7 9.79 -14.24 -8.97
N LEU A 8 9.00 -13.86 -7.94
CA LEU A 8 8.42 -12.51 -7.80
C LEU A 8 9.29 -11.53 -7.00
N GLY A 9 10.27 -12.04 -6.26
CA GLY A 9 11.19 -11.23 -5.46
C GLY A 9 10.62 -10.84 -4.09
N ALA A 10 11.10 -9.72 -3.55
CA ALA A 10 10.71 -9.21 -2.24
C ALA A 10 9.35 -8.52 -2.30
N VAL A 11 8.43 -8.92 -1.43
CA VAL A 11 7.11 -8.29 -1.28
C VAL A 11 6.84 -7.90 0.17
N VAL A 12 6.21 -6.75 0.36
CA VAL A 12 5.77 -6.27 1.66
C VAL A 12 4.26 -6.08 1.67
N ARG A 13 3.63 -6.38 2.81
CA ARG A 13 2.25 -5.97 3.05
C ARG A 13 2.21 -4.49 3.41
N ALA A 14 1.34 -3.74 2.76
CA ALA A 14 1.07 -2.34 3.02
C ALA A 14 -0.44 -2.08 3.16
N LEU A 15 -0.78 -0.90 3.68
CA LEU A 15 -2.16 -0.44 3.84
C LEU A 15 -2.46 0.67 2.84
N LEU A 16 -3.52 0.52 2.06
CA LEU A 16 -4.01 1.53 1.13
C LEU A 16 -5.29 2.15 1.71
N PRO A 17 -5.20 3.34 2.33
CA PRO A 17 -6.37 4.06 2.78
C PRO A 17 -7.08 4.69 1.57
N VAL A 18 -8.40 4.51 1.50
CA VAL A 18 -9.25 5.11 0.47
C VAL A 18 -10.34 5.90 1.18
N GLN A 19 -10.41 7.19 0.86
CA GLN A 19 -11.41 8.09 1.40
C GLN A 19 -12.74 7.87 0.70
N LEU A 20 -13.81 7.76 1.49
CA LEU A 20 -15.15 7.52 1.01
C LEU A 20 -16.07 8.69 1.36
N THR A 21 -17.11 8.88 0.54
CA THR A 21 -18.16 9.87 0.77
C THR A 21 -18.76 9.74 2.16
N GLY A 22 -19.03 10.88 2.80
CA GLY A 22 -19.56 10.93 4.17
C GLY A 22 -18.49 10.89 5.26
N GLY A 23 -17.21 11.09 4.90
CA GLY A 23 -16.10 11.14 5.85
C GLY A 23 -15.67 9.77 6.37
N HIS A 24 -16.00 8.70 5.65
CA HIS A 24 -15.57 7.34 5.97
C HIS A 24 -14.24 7.02 5.30
N THR A 25 -13.53 6.03 5.84
CA THR A 25 -12.31 5.49 5.22
C THR A 25 -12.39 3.98 5.21
N VAL A 26 -12.13 3.37 4.05
CA VAL A 26 -11.87 1.94 3.94
C VAL A 26 -10.36 1.76 3.74
N THR A 27 -9.77 0.75 4.40
CA THR A 27 -8.34 0.47 4.27
C THR A 27 -8.14 -0.93 3.69
N PHE A 28 -7.49 -0.98 2.53
CA PHE A 28 -7.18 -2.23 1.86
C PHE A 28 -5.79 -2.73 2.27
N GLY A 29 -5.68 -4.03 2.55
CA GLY A 29 -4.38 -4.69 2.63
C GLY A 29 -3.88 -5.01 1.21
N VAL A 30 -2.73 -4.45 0.83
CA VAL A 30 -2.12 -4.68 -0.49
C VAL A 30 -0.74 -5.31 -0.34
N MET A 31 -0.31 -6.02 -1.38
CA MET A 31 1.08 -6.46 -1.52
C MET A 31 1.82 -5.50 -2.45
N VAL A 32 3.05 -5.16 -2.08
CA VAL A 32 3.93 -4.28 -2.86
C VAL A 32 5.24 -5.00 -3.10
N GLY A 33 5.59 -5.17 -4.38
CA GLY A 33 6.93 -5.63 -4.79
C GLY A 33 7.94 -4.53 -4.57
N VAL A 34 9.04 -4.84 -3.89
CA VAL A 34 10.08 -3.89 -3.48
C VAL A 34 11.47 -4.40 -3.88
N HIS A 35 12.45 -3.50 -3.90
CA HIS A 35 13.83 -3.91 -4.06
C HIS A 35 14.30 -4.71 -2.83
N ALA A 36 15.18 -5.69 -3.03
CA ALA A 36 15.68 -6.54 -1.95
C ALA A 36 16.40 -5.72 -0.84
N ASP A 37 17.11 -4.66 -1.22
CA ASP A 37 17.79 -3.77 -0.28
C ASP A 37 16.80 -2.98 0.60
N ASP A 38 15.66 -2.56 0.04
CA ASP A 38 14.62 -1.88 0.80
C ASP A 38 13.90 -2.85 1.75
N LEU A 39 13.70 -4.11 1.32
CA LEU A 39 13.20 -5.16 2.21
C LEU A 39 14.13 -5.39 3.39
N LYS A 40 15.44 -5.48 3.14
CA LYS A 40 16.45 -5.64 4.18
C LYS A 40 16.42 -4.46 5.16
N ARG A 41 16.37 -3.23 4.66
CA ARG A 41 16.29 -2.02 5.51
C ARG A 41 15.01 -2.00 6.35
N ALA A 42 13.88 -2.37 5.77
CA ALA A 42 12.61 -2.49 6.49
C ALA A 42 12.67 -3.56 7.60
N PHE A 43 13.31 -4.70 7.31
CA PHE A 43 13.50 -5.77 8.28
C PHE A 43 14.42 -5.36 9.44
N ASP A 44 15.55 -4.74 9.12
CA ASP A 44 16.55 -4.31 10.13
C ASP A 44 16.00 -3.20 11.04
N SER A 45 15.07 -2.38 10.55
CA SER A 45 14.45 -1.29 11.33
C SER A 45 13.20 -1.70 12.11
N TRP A 46 12.57 -2.84 11.82
CA TRP A 46 11.23 -3.19 12.34
C TRP A 46 11.05 -3.06 13.85
N TRP A 47 12.07 -3.43 14.63
CA TRP A 47 12.05 -3.34 16.10
C TRP A 47 12.78 -2.11 16.65
N ALA A 48 13.30 -1.26 15.77
CA ALA A 48 14.03 -0.06 16.11
C ALA A 48 13.09 1.16 16.09
N PRO A 49 13.37 2.20 16.90
CA PRO A 49 12.62 3.46 16.86
C PRO A 49 12.58 4.10 15.46
N ASP A 50 13.62 3.85 14.65
CA ASP A 50 13.75 4.36 13.29
C ASP A 50 12.68 3.82 12.33
N TYR A 51 11.98 2.74 12.69
CA TYR A 51 10.85 2.22 11.91
C TYR A 51 9.81 3.31 11.61
N ALA A 52 9.52 4.18 12.57
CA ALA A 52 8.53 5.26 12.43
C ALA A 52 8.88 6.26 11.30
N ASN A 53 10.14 6.31 10.87
CA ASN A 53 10.62 7.19 9.81
C ASN A 53 10.84 6.47 8.48
N LEU A 54 10.56 5.17 8.42
CA LEU A 54 10.84 4.34 7.25
C LEU A 54 9.97 4.76 6.07
N LYS A 55 10.64 5.06 4.94
CA LYS A 55 10.03 5.38 3.65
C LYS A 55 10.77 4.66 2.54
N PHE A 56 10.02 4.10 1.61
CA PHE A 56 10.59 3.38 0.46
C PHE A 56 9.55 3.23 -0.66
N GLY A 57 10.02 2.93 -1.86
CA GLY A 57 9.18 2.75 -3.04
C GLY A 57 8.99 1.30 -3.41
N GLY A 58 7.97 1.03 -4.21
CA GLY A 58 7.74 -0.28 -4.82
C GLY A 58 6.71 -0.21 -5.92
N ARG A 59 6.16 -1.37 -6.29
CA ARG A 59 5.05 -1.50 -7.24
C ARG A 59 3.95 -2.36 -6.66
N LEU A 60 2.70 -1.98 -6.86
CA LEU A 60 1.56 -2.82 -6.46
C LEU A 60 1.66 -4.20 -7.10
N ALA A 61 1.67 -5.23 -6.27
CA ALA A 61 1.69 -6.63 -6.70
C ALA A 61 0.26 -7.23 -6.79
N ASN A 62 -0.74 -6.53 -6.25
CA ASN A 62 -2.14 -6.92 -6.35
C ASN A 62 -2.87 -6.04 -7.37
N ALA A 63 -3.88 -6.61 -8.02
CA ALA A 63 -4.85 -5.83 -8.78
C ALA A 63 -5.83 -5.14 -7.82
N LEU A 64 -6.24 -3.93 -8.19
CA LEU A 64 -7.32 -3.17 -7.59
C LEU A 64 -8.42 -2.98 -8.64
N PRO A 65 -9.30 -3.99 -8.85
CA PRO A 65 -10.19 -4.04 -10.02
C PRO A 65 -11.14 -2.85 -10.12
N THR A 66 -11.68 -2.39 -8.99
CA THR A 66 -12.58 -1.21 -8.91
C THR A 66 -12.00 0.01 -9.62
N TRP A 67 -10.67 0.17 -9.56
CA TRP A 67 -9.94 1.31 -10.13
C TRP A 67 -9.08 0.93 -11.33
N GLN A 68 -9.11 -0.34 -11.75
CA GLN A 68 -8.30 -0.87 -12.85
C GLN A 68 -6.79 -0.62 -12.68
N VAL A 69 -6.31 -0.62 -11.43
CA VAL A 69 -4.89 -0.40 -11.10
C VAL A 69 -4.21 -1.75 -10.87
N LEU A 70 -3.07 -1.97 -11.53
CA LEU A 70 -2.19 -3.12 -11.30
C LEU A 70 -0.75 -2.72 -11.64
N GLY A 71 0.22 -3.16 -10.84
CA GLY A 71 1.65 -2.91 -11.13
C GLY A 71 2.09 -1.46 -10.93
N ALA A 72 1.20 -0.57 -10.46
CA ALA A 72 1.47 0.86 -10.35
C ALA A 72 2.60 1.16 -9.34
N PRO A 73 3.52 2.09 -9.65
CA PRO A 73 4.51 2.58 -8.70
C PRO A 73 3.84 3.20 -7.48
N VAL A 74 4.31 2.85 -6.29
CA VAL A 74 3.76 3.32 -5.03
C VAL A 74 4.87 3.67 -4.04
N SER A 75 4.69 4.80 -3.35
CA SER A 75 5.53 5.20 -2.23
C SER A 75 4.87 4.76 -0.93
N LEU A 76 5.67 4.13 -0.08
CA LEU A 76 5.27 3.63 1.23
C LEU A 76 5.91 4.46 2.34
N ALA A 77 5.17 4.70 3.41
CA ALA A 77 5.68 5.31 4.64
C ALA A 77 5.03 4.68 5.87
N VAL A 78 5.81 4.53 6.94
CA VAL A 78 5.25 4.22 8.26
C VAL A 78 4.69 5.52 8.84
N THR A 79 3.36 5.56 9.04
CA THR A 79 2.68 6.68 9.70
C THR A 79 2.18 6.32 11.10
N ASP A 80 2.17 5.02 11.41
CA ASP A 80 1.85 4.44 12.71
C ASP A 80 2.90 3.35 12.98
N PRO A 81 3.72 3.47 14.04
CA PRO A 81 4.79 2.52 14.35
C PRO A 81 4.28 1.12 14.69
N ASP A 82 3.01 0.97 15.07
CA ASP A 82 2.40 -0.32 15.40
C ASP A 82 1.73 -0.97 14.17
N ALA A 83 1.75 -0.31 13.02
CA ALA A 83 1.16 -0.78 11.77
C ALA A 83 2.20 -1.14 10.70
N THR A 84 1.76 -1.90 9.68
CA THR A 84 2.52 -2.00 8.43
C THR A 84 2.51 -0.66 7.68
N PRO A 85 3.49 -0.38 6.80
CA PRO A 85 3.56 0.88 6.06
C PRO A 85 2.28 1.16 5.25
N PHE A 86 1.96 2.44 5.08
CA PHE A 86 0.84 2.92 4.28
C PHE A 86 1.31 3.35 2.89
N CYS A 87 0.46 3.14 1.88
CA CYS A 87 0.56 3.78 0.58
C CYS A 87 0.28 5.27 0.76
N VAL A 88 1.23 6.13 0.43
CA VAL A 88 1.12 7.58 0.67
C VAL A 88 1.18 8.43 -0.59
N ALA A 89 1.74 7.91 -1.69
CA ALA A 89 1.79 8.61 -2.96
C ALA A 89 2.03 7.64 -4.12
N SER A 90 1.72 8.09 -5.33
CA SER A 90 1.99 7.38 -6.57
C SER A 90 2.33 8.37 -7.68
N THR A 91 3.21 7.98 -8.59
CA THR A 91 3.42 8.71 -9.86
C THR A 91 2.50 8.20 -10.97
N ASP A 92 1.85 7.05 -10.78
CA ASP A 92 0.75 6.60 -11.61
C ASP A 92 -0.53 7.36 -11.22
N SER A 93 -1.19 7.95 -12.23
CA SER A 93 -2.35 8.81 -12.05
C SER A 93 -3.57 8.06 -11.52
N GLY A 94 -3.74 6.78 -11.89
CA GLY A 94 -4.83 5.94 -11.40
C GLY A 94 -4.71 5.74 -9.89
N LEU A 95 -3.57 5.23 -9.43
CA LEU A 95 -3.33 5.03 -8.00
C LEU A 95 -3.27 6.36 -7.23
N GLN A 96 -2.74 7.43 -7.83
CA GLN A 96 -2.74 8.74 -7.19
C GLN A 96 -4.17 9.27 -7.00
N SER A 97 -5.07 9.04 -7.96
CA SER A 97 -6.49 9.37 -7.81
C SER A 97 -7.16 8.56 -6.70
N VAL A 98 -6.83 7.27 -6.58
CA VAL A 98 -7.33 6.42 -5.47
C VAL A 98 -6.95 6.98 -4.10
N LEU A 99 -5.70 7.44 -3.95
CA LEU A 99 -5.16 7.99 -2.71
C LEU A 99 -5.69 9.39 -2.37
N ALA A 100 -5.92 10.24 -3.37
CA ALA A 100 -6.20 11.66 -3.16
C ALA A 100 -7.68 12.04 -3.27
N SER A 101 -8.50 11.20 -3.92
CA SER A 101 -9.92 11.48 -4.17
C SER A 101 -10.82 10.84 -3.11
N GLU A 102 -12.03 11.39 -3.00
CA GLU A 102 -13.13 10.78 -2.26
C GLU A 102 -13.98 9.92 -3.23
N TRP A 103 -14.33 8.71 -2.80
CA TRP A 103 -15.06 7.73 -3.62
C TRP A 103 -16.43 7.43 -3.03
N ASP A 104 -17.41 7.15 -3.88
CA ASP A 104 -18.75 6.79 -3.41
C ASP A 104 -18.72 5.49 -2.58
N HIS A 105 -19.18 5.56 -1.33
CA HIS A 105 -19.10 4.42 -0.41
C HIS A 105 -19.93 3.23 -0.87
N GLU A 106 -21.12 3.43 -1.45
CA GLU A 106 -21.96 2.34 -1.95
C GLU A 106 -21.26 1.62 -3.10
N LEU A 107 -20.68 2.36 -4.05
CA LEU A 107 -19.95 1.77 -5.18
C LEU A 107 -18.71 0.99 -4.75
N VAL A 108 -17.93 1.51 -3.80
CA VAL A 108 -16.71 0.84 -3.33
C VAL A 108 -17.05 -0.40 -2.51
N LEU A 109 -18.04 -0.32 -1.62
CA LEU A 109 -18.42 -1.45 -0.77
C LEU A 109 -19.11 -2.56 -1.57
N ALA A 110 -19.91 -2.24 -2.59
CA ALA A 110 -20.54 -3.23 -3.46
C ALA A 110 -19.52 -4.03 -4.30
N ALA A 111 -18.32 -3.50 -4.51
CA ALA A 111 -17.25 -4.17 -5.27
C ALA A 111 -16.36 -5.08 -4.41
N LEU A 112 -16.56 -5.12 -3.08
CA LEU A 112 -15.79 -5.99 -2.20
C LEU A 112 -16.20 -7.46 -2.40
N PRO A 113 -15.25 -8.42 -2.37
CA PRO A 113 -15.59 -9.83 -2.35
C PRO A 113 -16.47 -10.16 -1.13
N THR A 114 -17.52 -10.95 -1.36
CA THR A 114 -18.45 -11.44 -0.32
C THR A 114 -18.07 -12.83 0.17
#